data_AF-A0A2V9SZU6-F1
#
_entry.id   AF-A0A2V9SZU6-F1
#
_cell.length_a   1.000
_cell.length_b   1.000
_cell.length_c   1.000
_cell.angle_alpha   90.00
_cell.angle_beta   90.00
_cell.angle_gamma   90.00
#
_symmetry.space_group_name_H-M   'P 1'
#
loop_
_entity.id
_entity.type
_entity.pdbx_description
1 polymer ?
#
loop_
_entity_poly.entity_id
_entity_poly.type
_entity_poly.pdbx_seq_one_letter_code
_entity_poly.pdbx_strand_id
1 'polypeptide(L)'
;MKTLGLTLAICPCIALASGSASAQLASNQTNGFGNNQLVTFTYLQNFDCVDQPKLDLDFNGILAQSDPNEMQTPICQPVTEPTQDPTGGSIKHTAHLYVFVPMFSVDNDQNPNDAMPCPNGGRPSELCGPTLGSTLISLFGFVPEAWKTHPALATQCPDPNNPVPGTCTMHASSVDLSVTLHALGKTGLPTAPIFVPTPNHDHVVDNSRVNTTPIWWEVRPVLILHQSDWPAADGSSGITSSKAMDDAEAAGRAIEVGSNFFLFFSSKLDSMSGMTSK
;
A
#
# COMPACT_ATOMS: atom_id res chain seq x y z
N MET A 1 9.34 -74.33 -29.33
CA MET A 1 9.06 -73.62 -28.07
C MET A 1 9.98 -72.40 -28.06
N LYS A 2 9.54 -71.19 -28.47
CA LYS A 2 9.01 -70.11 -27.60
C LYS A 2 9.76 -70.09 -26.26
N THR A 3 10.62 -69.11 -25.97
CA THR A 3 10.36 -67.75 -25.39
C THR A 3 11.74 -67.15 -25.07
N LEU A 4 12.04 -65.86 -24.90
CA LEU A 4 11.38 -64.55 -25.10
C LEU A 4 12.51 -63.54 -24.85
N GLY A 5 12.82 -62.65 -25.79
CA GLY A 5 13.78 -61.56 -25.55
C GLY A 5 13.13 -60.47 -24.70
N LEU A 6 13.77 -60.09 -23.60
CA LEU A 6 13.35 -58.97 -22.76
C LEU A 6 14.30 -57.79 -23.03
N THR A 7 13.91 -56.89 -23.93
CA THR A 7 14.59 -55.61 -24.15
C THR A 7 13.96 -54.58 -23.22
N LEU A 8 14.71 -54.15 -22.20
CA LEU A 8 14.29 -53.11 -21.26
C LEU A 8 14.40 -51.74 -21.96
N ALA A 9 13.26 -51.13 -22.29
CA ALA A 9 13.21 -49.75 -22.78
C ALA A 9 13.22 -48.79 -21.58
N ILE A 10 14.34 -48.11 -21.36
CA ILE A 10 14.46 -47.03 -20.38
C ILE A 10 13.94 -45.75 -21.05
N CYS A 11 12.79 -45.27 -20.58
CA CYS A 11 12.20 -44.00 -20.99
C CYS A 11 12.71 -42.90 -20.05
N PRO A 12 13.55 -41.95 -20.51
CA PRO A 12 13.90 -40.80 -19.66
C PRO A 12 12.70 -39.84 -19.62
N CYS A 13 11.99 -39.84 -18.50
CA CYS A 13 11.05 -38.76 -18.17
C CYS A 13 11.87 -37.48 -17.94
N ILE A 14 11.96 -36.63 -18.96
CA ILE A 14 12.47 -35.27 -18.80
C ILE A 14 11.38 -34.49 -18.06
N ALA A 15 11.58 -34.29 -16.75
CA ALA A 15 10.78 -33.36 -15.97
C ALA A 15 11.11 -31.93 -16.46
N LEU A 16 10.21 -31.34 -17.25
CA LEU A 16 10.23 -29.92 -17.54
C LEU A 16 9.81 -29.20 -16.25
N ALA A 17 10.82 -28.76 -15.47
CA ALA A 17 10.60 -27.77 -14.43
C ALA A 17 10.27 -26.43 -15.12
N SER A 18 8.97 -26.17 -15.30
CA SER A 18 8.44 -24.87 -15.69
C SER A 18 8.62 -23.89 -14.52
N GLY A 19 9.86 -23.46 -14.28
CA GLY A 19 10.12 -22.34 -13.40
C GLY A 19 9.59 -21.08 -14.09
N SER A 20 8.42 -20.59 -13.66
CA SER A 20 7.98 -19.25 -14.00
C SER A 20 9.01 -18.27 -13.44
N ALA A 21 9.97 -17.87 -14.26
CA ALA A 21 10.86 -16.77 -13.94
C ALA A 21 10.02 -15.50 -13.90
N SER A 22 9.53 -15.12 -12.72
CA SER A 22 9.04 -13.76 -12.50
C SER A 22 10.21 -12.82 -12.77
N ALA A 23 10.06 -11.91 -13.73
CA ALA A 23 11.07 -10.90 -13.97
C ALA A 23 11.24 -10.07 -12.69
N GLN A 24 12.49 -9.86 -12.26
CA GLN A 24 12.78 -9.05 -11.09
C GLN A 24 12.44 -7.59 -11.39
N LEU A 25 11.69 -6.94 -10.49
CA LEU A 25 11.34 -5.52 -10.58
C LEU A 25 12.58 -4.64 -10.51
N ALA A 26 12.57 -3.52 -11.23
CA ALA A 26 13.60 -2.49 -11.09
C ALA A 26 13.45 -1.70 -9.78
N SER A 27 14.49 -1.00 -9.34
CA SER A 27 14.52 -0.27 -8.06
C SER A 27 13.47 0.84 -7.91
N ASN A 28 12.88 1.31 -9.01
CA ASN A 28 11.80 2.29 -9.04
C ASN A 28 10.48 1.67 -9.48
N GLN A 29 10.28 0.38 -9.23
CA GLN A 29 9.07 -0.35 -9.57
C GLN A 29 8.51 -1.08 -8.37
N THR A 30 7.19 -1.19 -8.35
CA THR A 30 6.46 -2.10 -7.45
C THR A 30 5.36 -2.79 -8.24
N ASN A 31 4.81 -3.85 -7.66
CA ASN A 31 3.57 -4.44 -8.17
C ASN A 31 2.35 -3.72 -7.58
N GLY A 32 1.26 -3.81 -8.30
CA GLY A 32 -0.08 -3.40 -7.96
C GLY A 32 -1.09 -4.37 -8.54
N PHE A 33 -2.37 -4.10 -8.32
CA PHE A 33 -3.45 -4.83 -8.98
C PHE A 33 -4.33 -3.90 -9.81
N GLY A 34 -5.00 -4.48 -10.80
CA GLY A 34 -6.06 -3.86 -11.55
C GLY A 34 -6.63 -4.85 -12.56
N ASN A 35 -7.93 -4.79 -12.83
CA ASN A 35 -8.62 -5.80 -13.65
C ASN A 35 -8.42 -7.26 -13.19
N ASN A 36 -8.23 -7.49 -11.88
CA ASN A 36 -7.94 -8.81 -11.31
C ASN A 36 -6.62 -9.42 -11.82
N GLN A 37 -5.66 -8.57 -12.15
CA GLN A 37 -4.35 -8.96 -12.67
C GLN A 37 -3.27 -8.13 -11.99
N LEU A 38 -2.04 -8.64 -12.01
CA LEU A 38 -0.85 -7.89 -11.59
C LEU A 38 -0.56 -6.77 -12.59
N VAL A 39 -0.15 -5.64 -12.03
CA VAL A 39 0.21 -4.43 -12.75
C VAL A 39 1.56 -3.97 -12.21
N THR A 40 2.53 -3.74 -13.09
CA THR A 40 3.78 -3.10 -12.69
C THR A 40 3.59 -1.58 -12.66
N PHE A 41 3.95 -0.95 -11.55
CA PHE A 41 4.09 0.50 -11.44
C PHE A 41 5.54 0.92 -11.64
N THR A 42 5.78 2.05 -12.31
CA THR A 42 7.13 2.60 -12.51
C THR A 42 7.14 4.07 -12.13
N TYR A 43 7.85 4.37 -11.03
CA TYR A 43 7.94 5.71 -10.45
C TYR A 43 9.01 6.54 -11.16
N LEU A 44 8.68 7.78 -11.53
CA LEU A 44 9.59 8.68 -12.24
C LEU A 44 9.94 9.96 -11.47
N GLN A 45 9.16 10.30 -10.45
CA GLN A 45 9.37 11.47 -9.60
C GLN A 45 9.07 11.11 -8.15
N ASN A 46 9.44 12.01 -7.24
CA ASN A 46 9.06 11.88 -5.85
C ASN A 46 7.57 12.08 -5.66
N PHE A 47 7.07 11.65 -4.51
CA PHE A 47 5.73 12.00 -4.08
C PHE A 47 5.55 13.49 -3.85
N ASP A 48 4.30 13.91 -3.74
CA ASP A 48 3.93 15.22 -3.24
C ASP A 48 2.82 15.10 -2.19
N CYS A 49 2.82 16.00 -1.20
CA CYS A 49 1.75 16.13 -0.23
C CYS A 49 1.22 17.55 -0.30
N VAL A 50 0.09 17.71 -0.99
CA VAL A 50 -0.43 19.01 -1.38
C VAL A 50 -0.98 19.73 -0.16
N ASP A 51 -0.34 20.85 0.17
CA ASP A 51 -0.78 21.77 1.21
C ASP A 51 -1.42 23.03 0.58
N GLN A 52 -2.67 23.31 0.94
CA GLN A 52 -3.42 24.45 0.39
C GLN A 52 -3.38 25.63 1.37
N PRO A 53 -3.42 26.89 0.88
CA PRO A 53 -3.22 28.10 1.70
C PRO A 53 -4.03 28.22 3.01
N LYS A 54 -5.15 27.52 3.13
CA LYS A 54 -6.07 27.56 4.28
C LYS A 54 -6.08 26.28 5.12
N LEU A 55 -5.18 25.34 4.85
CA LEU A 55 -4.98 24.19 5.73
C LEU A 55 -4.14 24.61 6.95
N ASP A 56 -4.21 23.77 7.97
CA ASP A 56 -3.45 23.82 9.22
C ASP A 56 -3.24 22.35 9.64
N LEU A 57 -2.28 21.71 9.00
CA LEU A 57 -1.96 20.28 9.09
C LEU A 57 -1.17 19.94 10.36
N ASP A 58 -0.56 20.93 11.02
CA ASP A 58 0.15 20.75 12.30
C ASP A 58 -0.67 21.17 13.53
N PHE A 59 -1.88 21.70 13.31
CA PHE A 59 -2.88 22.07 14.32
C PHE A 59 -2.45 23.20 15.26
N ASN A 60 -1.57 24.10 14.80
CA ASN A 60 -1.08 25.19 15.62
C ASN A 60 -1.96 26.46 15.55
N GLY A 61 -3.00 26.46 14.71
CA GLY A 61 -3.96 27.55 14.53
C GLY A 61 -3.51 28.64 13.54
N ILE A 62 -2.36 28.45 12.88
CA ILE A 62 -1.82 29.31 11.83
C ILE A 62 -2.04 28.59 10.50
N LEU A 63 -2.64 29.30 9.53
CA LEU A 63 -2.87 28.71 8.21
C LEU A 63 -1.55 28.59 7.43
N ALA A 64 -1.40 27.55 6.62
CA ALA A 64 -0.22 27.25 5.81
C ALA A 64 0.37 28.45 5.04
N GLN A 65 -0.49 29.32 4.48
CA GLN A 65 -0.04 30.55 3.78
C GLN A 65 0.71 31.57 4.66
N SER A 66 0.62 31.40 5.97
CA SER A 66 1.27 32.22 7.01
C SER A 66 2.15 31.38 7.93
N ASP A 67 2.31 30.08 7.65
CA ASP A 67 3.18 29.16 8.36
C ASP A 67 4.26 28.59 7.43
N PRO A 68 5.41 29.27 7.31
CA PRO A 68 6.52 28.75 6.52
C PRO A 68 7.05 27.40 7.01
N ASN A 69 6.86 26.99 8.26
CA ASN A 69 7.40 25.72 8.74
C ASN A 69 6.60 24.53 8.22
N GLU A 70 5.28 24.68 8.13
CA GLU A 70 4.36 23.68 7.57
C GLU A 70 4.73 23.33 6.12
N MET A 71 5.01 24.37 5.32
CA MET A 71 5.38 24.24 3.91
C MET A 71 6.75 23.59 3.66
N GLN A 72 7.64 23.59 4.66
CA GLN A 72 9.02 23.12 4.50
C GLN A 72 9.17 21.64 4.80
N THR A 73 8.18 21.02 5.45
CA THR A 73 8.22 19.59 5.82
C THR A 73 6.91 18.89 5.45
N PRO A 74 6.77 18.34 4.23
CA PRO A 74 5.50 17.85 3.68
C PRO A 74 4.75 16.88 4.59
N ILE A 75 3.55 17.25 5.04
CA ILE A 75 2.70 16.42 5.91
C ILE A 75 1.69 15.67 5.04
N CYS A 76 1.87 14.35 4.94
CA CYS A 76 0.97 13.46 4.22
C CYS A 76 -0.07 12.91 5.21
N GLN A 77 -1.32 13.26 5.00
CA GLN A 77 -2.41 13.04 5.94
C GLN A 77 -3.62 12.41 5.22
N PRO A 78 -4.11 11.24 5.67
CA PRO A 78 -5.41 10.72 5.24
C PRO A 78 -6.53 11.61 5.78
N VAL A 79 -7.72 11.51 5.18
CA VAL A 79 -8.94 12.27 5.54
C VAL A 79 -8.86 13.77 5.20
N THR A 80 -7.72 14.25 4.70
CA THR A 80 -7.55 15.63 4.26
C THR A 80 -7.43 15.67 2.74
N GLU A 81 -8.43 16.23 2.06
CA GLU A 81 -8.50 16.20 0.60
C GLU A 81 -8.35 17.62 0.02
N PRO A 82 -7.30 17.91 -0.75
CA PRO A 82 -7.11 19.22 -1.36
C PRO A 82 -8.10 19.43 -2.50
N THR A 83 -8.38 20.68 -2.85
CA THR A 83 -9.23 20.98 -4.03
C THR A 83 -8.52 20.78 -5.37
N GLN A 84 -7.20 20.68 -5.35
CA GLN A 84 -6.33 20.59 -6.53
C GLN A 84 -5.24 19.54 -6.35
N ASP A 85 -4.79 18.96 -7.47
CA ASP A 85 -3.64 18.06 -7.53
C ASP A 85 -2.31 18.82 -7.71
N PRO A 86 -1.14 18.15 -7.69
CA PRO A 86 0.17 18.80 -7.85
C PRO A 86 0.36 19.58 -9.17
N THR A 87 -0.49 19.35 -10.17
CA THR A 87 -0.45 20.11 -11.43
C THR A 87 -1.28 21.40 -11.39
N GLY A 88 -2.02 21.62 -10.30
CA GLY A 88 -3.06 22.65 -10.18
C GLY A 88 -4.38 22.25 -10.83
N GLY A 89 -4.50 21.00 -11.31
CA GLY A 89 -5.73 20.44 -11.85
C GLY A 89 -6.77 20.21 -10.75
N SER A 90 -8.06 20.11 -11.10
CA SER A 90 -9.09 19.81 -10.10
C SER A 90 -8.98 18.36 -9.63
N ILE A 91 -9.02 18.15 -8.31
CA ILE A 91 -8.95 16.81 -7.69
C ILE A 91 -10.02 15.85 -8.23
N LYS A 92 -11.21 16.39 -8.60
CA LYS A 92 -12.32 15.62 -9.18
C LYS A 92 -12.00 14.94 -10.52
N HIS A 93 -10.87 15.28 -11.13
CA HIS A 93 -10.42 14.72 -12.40
C HIS A 93 -9.10 13.96 -12.27
N THR A 94 -8.54 13.90 -11.06
CA THR A 94 -7.31 13.19 -10.75
C THR A 94 -7.58 11.69 -10.70
N ALA A 95 -6.61 10.89 -11.12
CA ALA A 95 -6.74 9.44 -11.08
C ALA A 95 -6.51 8.93 -9.64
N HIS A 96 -7.24 7.90 -9.24
CA HIS A 96 -7.08 7.31 -7.91
C HIS A 96 -6.13 6.11 -7.94
N LEU A 97 -5.28 6.05 -6.94
CA LEU A 97 -4.57 4.86 -6.50
C LEU A 97 -5.16 4.45 -5.15
N TYR A 98 -5.89 3.34 -5.11
CA TYR A 98 -6.41 2.81 -3.86
C TYR A 98 -5.30 2.07 -3.13
N VAL A 99 -4.97 2.51 -1.92
CA VAL A 99 -3.88 1.95 -1.11
C VAL A 99 -4.47 1.20 0.07
N PHE A 100 -4.36 -0.12 0.03
CA PHE A 100 -4.97 -1.01 1.01
C PHE A 100 -4.10 -1.15 2.23
N VAL A 101 -4.67 -0.81 3.39
CA VAL A 101 -4.00 -0.87 4.69
C VAL A 101 -4.65 -1.98 5.52
N PRO A 102 -3.93 -3.06 5.87
CA PRO A 102 -4.51 -4.20 6.56
C PRO A 102 -4.67 -3.90 8.06
N MET A 103 -5.88 -3.48 8.47
CA MET A 103 -6.21 -3.07 9.83
C MET A 103 -6.60 -4.22 10.77
N PHE A 104 -6.40 -5.46 10.33
CA PHE A 104 -6.63 -6.67 11.12
C PHE A 104 -5.30 -7.26 11.61
N SER A 105 -5.35 -8.31 12.42
CA SER A 105 -4.21 -9.13 12.83
C SER A 105 -4.53 -10.60 12.58
N VAL A 106 -3.63 -11.32 11.89
CA VAL A 106 -3.86 -12.72 11.51
C VAL A 106 -3.81 -13.65 12.72
N ASP A 107 -2.98 -13.29 13.70
CA ASP A 107 -2.61 -14.10 14.87
C ASP A 107 -3.04 -13.46 16.21
N ASN A 108 -3.75 -12.32 16.15
CA ASN A 108 -4.09 -11.51 17.32
C ASN A 108 -2.84 -11.14 18.14
N ASP A 109 -1.78 -10.71 17.45
CA ASP A 109 -0.52 -10.27 18.04
C ASP A 109 -0.71 -9.18 19.09
N GLN A 110 -0.22 -9.43 20.32
CA GLN A 110 -0.22 -8.51 21.45
C GLN A 110 1.20 -8.24 21.98
N ASN A 111 2.23 -8.57 21.21
CA ASN A 111 3.61 -8.25 21.55
C ASN A 111 3.97 -6.87 20.98
N PRO A 112 4.18 -5.85 21.82
CA PRO A 112 4.48 -4.50 21.33
C PRO A 112 5.77 -4.43 20.51
N ASN A 113 6.72 -5.37 20.70
CA ASN A 113 8.01 -5.35 20.00
C ASN A 113 7.91 -5.76 18.53
N ASP A 114 6.77 -6.31 18.10
CA ASP A 114 6.60 -6.74 16.71
C ASP A 114 6.18 -5.58 15.79
N ALA A 115 5.90 -4.40 16.36
CA ALA A 115 5.62 -3.18 15.60
C ALA A 115 6.88 -2.60 14.92
N MET A 116 6.68 -1.96 13.76
CA MET A 116 7.73 -1.39 12.91
C MET A 116 8.70 -0.48 13.66
N PRO A 117 10.02 -0.60 13.43
CA PRO A 117 10.99 0.35 13.98
C PRO A 117 10.83 1.74 13.36
N CYS A 118 11.50 2.72 13.95
CA CYS A 118 11.52 4.08 13.41
C CYS A 118 12.25 4.12 12.06
N PRO A 119 11.70 4.81 11.05
CA PRO A 119 12.37 4.94 9.77
C PRO A 119 13.66 5.75 9.91
N ASN A 120 14.67 5.44 9.10
CA ASN A 120 15.87 6.26 9.02
C ASN A 120 15.53 7.60 8.36
N GLY A 121 15.82 8.71 9.05
CA GLY A 121 15.36 10.04 8.64
C GLY A 121 13.91 10.34 9.01
N GLY A 122 13.32 9.52 9.90
CA GLY A 122 12.00 9.74 10.48
C GLY A 122 11.86 11.08 11.19
N ARG A 123 10.62 11.49 11.42
CA ARG A 123 10.31 12.79 12.01
C ARG A 123 10.66 12.80 13.50
N PRO A 124 11.04 13.96 14.08
CA PRO A 124 11.15 14.09 15.52
C PRO A 124 9.84 13.65 16.19
N SER A 125 9.94 12.87 17.27
CA SER A 125 8.79 12.32 18.03
C SER A 125 7.84 11.38 17.28
N GLU A 126 8.27 10.83 16.13
CA GLU A 126 7.51 9.80 15.43
C GLU A 126 7.21 8.60 16.35
N LEU A 127 5.96 8.13 16.33
CA LEU A 127 5.49 7.00 17.10
C LEU A 127 5.86 5.71 16.37
N CYS A 128 6.88 5.01 16.86
CA CYS A 128 7.45 3.82 16.26
C CYS A 128 7.95 2.81 17.31
N GLY A 129 8.32 1.62 16.86
CA GLY A 129 8.87 0.52 17.67
C GLY A 129 7.92 0.05 18.77
N PRO A 130 8.45 -0.38 19.94
CA PRO A 130 7.62 -0.88 21.04
C PRO A 130 6.56 0.10 21.55
N THR A 131 6.80 1.40 21.45
CA THR A 131 5.83 2.44 21.81
C THR A 131 4.65 2.47 20.85
N LEU A 132 4.91 2.35 19.54
CA LEU A 132 3.86 2.17 18.53
C LEU A 132 3.05 0.91 18.81
N GLY A 133 3.72 -0.23 19.00
CA GLY A 133 3.04 -1.50 19.27
C GLY A 133 2.12 -1.43 20.51
N SER A 134 2.61 -0.86 21.60
CA SER A 134 1.81 -0.67 22.82
C SER A 134 0.60 0.23 22.59
N THR A 135 0.76 1.27 21.76
CA THR A 135 -0.32 2.20 21.41
C THR A 135 -1.36 1.49 20.54
N LEU A 136 -0.93 0.77 19.51
CA LEU A 136 -1.82 0.01 18.62
C LEU A 136 -2.63 -1.04 19.39
N ILE A 137 -1.98 -1.79 20.28
CA ILE A 137 -2.66 -2.77 21.14
C ILE A 137 -3.70 -2.08 22.03
N SER A 138 -3.39 -0.91 22.58
CA SER A 138 -4.36 -0.15 23.39
C SER A 138 -5.58 0.31 22.56
N LEU A 139 -5.36 0.77 21.33
CA LEU A 139 -6.41 1.32 20.47
C LEU A 139 -7.26 0.24 19.80
N PHE A 140 -6.64 -0.88 19.39
CA PHE A 140 -7.25 -1.90 18.52
C PHE A 140 -7.32 -3.28 19.16
N GLY A 141 -6.64 -3.52 20.28
CA GLY A 141 -6.57 -4.81 20.96
C GLY A 141 -5.45 -5.74 20.47
N PHE A 142 -4.75 -5.35 19.40
CA PHE A 142 -3.67 -6.09 18.74
C PHE A 142 -2.76 -5.14 17.96
N VAL A 143 -1.62 -5.63 17.46
CA VAL A 143 -0.80 -4.95 16.44
C VAL A 143 -1.36 -5.29 15.05
N PRO A 144 -1.94 -4.32 14.31
CA PRO A 144 -2.42 -4.57 12.96
C PRO A 144 -1.28 -4.93 12.02
N GLU A 145 -1.55 -5.79 11.03
CA GLU A 145 -0.58 -6.18 9.99
C GLU A 145 0.03 -4.96 9.30
N ALA A 146 -0.72 -3.86 9.18
CA ALA A 146 -0.28 -2.58 8.65
C ALA A 146 0.98 -2.03 9.31
N TRP A 147 1.26 -2.34 10.58
CA TRP A 147 2.44 -1.82 11.29
C TRP A 147 3.29 -2.90 11.94
N LYS A 148 3.16 -4.15 11.51
CA LYS A 148 4.10 -5.20 11.90
C LYS A 148 5.42 -5.04 11.14
N THR A 149 6.54 -5.26 11.85
CA THR A 149 7.87 -5.37 11.23
C THR A 149 7.92 -6.56 10.26
N HIS A 150 7.20 -7.63 10.59
CA HIS A 150 7.08 -8.84 9.79
C HIS A 150 5.59 -9.20 9.65
N PRO A 151 4.87 -8.61 8.68
CA PRO A 151 3.47 -8.98 8.46
C PRO A 151 3.36 -10.46 8.08
N ALA A 152 2.28 -11.11 8.52
CA ALA A 152 1.97 -12.51 8.22
C ALA A 152 1.37 -12.70 6.80
N LEU A 153 1.17 -11.60 6.08
CA LEU A 153 0.60 -11.52 4.75
C LEU A 153 1.59 -10.87 3.79
N ALA A 154 1.46 -11.22 2.51
CA ALA A 154 2.25 -10.58 1.48
C ALA A 154 1.77 -9.15 1.28
N THR A 155 2.73 -8.24 1.13
CA THR A 155 2.51 -6.81 0.91
C THR A 155 3.35 -6.37 -0.28
N GLN A 156 2.87 -5.49 -1.14
CA GLN A 156 3.66 -4.92 -2.24
C GLN A 156 4.71 -3.94 -1.70
N CYS A 157 4.48 -3.41 -0.51
CA CYS A 157 5.32 -2.45 0.16
C CYS A 157 5.38 -2.77 1.68
N PRO A 158 6.53 -3.18 2.26
CA PRO A 158 7.81 -3.50 1.64
C PRO A 158 7.80 -4.89 0.98
N ASP A 159 8.20 -5.01 -0.30
CA ASP A 159 8.16 -6.29 -1.04
C ASP A 159 8.82 -7.45 -0.24
N PRO A 160 8.06 -8.49 0.17
CA PRO A 160 8.56 -9.60 0.97
C PRO A 160 9.60 -10.44 0.23
N ASN A 161 9.72 -10.31 -1.10
CA ASN A 161 10.71 -11.01 -1.91
C ASN A 161 12.02 -10.23 -2.12
N ASN A 162 12.10 -8.97 -1.67
CA ASN A 162 13.30 -8.14 -1.84
C ASN A 162 13.59 -7.27 -0.59
N PRO A 163 14.15 -7.88 0.47
CA PRO A 163 14.38 -7.21 1.74
C PRO A 163 15.67 -6.37 1.71
N VAL A 164 15.66 -5.23 1.01
CA VAL A 164 16.70 -4.20 1.12
C VAL A 164 16.08 -2.80 0.87
N PRO A 165 16.54 -1.73 1.54
CA PRO A 165 15.82 -0.46 1.71
C PRO A 165 15.39 0.19 0.39
N GLY A 166 14.16 0.72 0.35
CA GLY A 166 13.61 1.43 -0.81
C GLY A 166 12.35 0.83 -1.40
N THR A 167 11.80 -0.22 -0.81
CA THR A 167 10.38 -0.58 -0.99
C THR A 167 9.50 0.56 -0.45
N CYS A 168 8.45 0.97 -1.15
CA CYS A 168 7.93 2.35 -1.10
C CYS A 168 8.91 3.37 -1.73
N THR A 169 9.53 3.03 -2.87
CA THR A 169 10.43 3.96 -3.56
C THR A 169 9.67 5.23 -3.88
N MET A 170 10.25 6.40 -3.61
CA MET A 170 9.60 7.68 -3.88
C MET A 170 8.31 7.93 -3.05
N HIS A 171 8.17 7.31 -1.87
CA HIS A 171 7.06 7.54 -0.94
C HIS A 171 7.51 8.32 0.30
N ALA A 172 6.55 8.86 1.05
CA ALA A 172 6.79 9.33 2.40
C ALA A 172 7.21 8.16 3.30
N SER A 173 8.16 8.40 4.21
CA SER A 173 8.55 7.42 5.24
C SER A 173 7.57 7.36 6.40
N SER A 174 6.74 8.40 6.53
CA SER A 174 5.85 8.62 7.66
C SER A 174 4.56 9.26 7.20
N VAL A 175 3.45 8.93 7.86
CA VAL A 175 2.14 9.52 7.63
C VAL A 175 1.58 10.04 8.95
N ASP A 176 0.75 11.08 8.89
CA ASP A 176 0.02 11.57 10.07
C ASP A 176 -1.33 10.87 10.20
N LEU A 177 -1.55 10.16 11.32
CA LEU A 177 -2.82 9.49 11.61
C LEU A 177 -3.74 10.26 12.56
N SER A 178 -3.38 11.46 12.98
CA SER A 178 -4.15 12.24 13.96
C SER A 178 -5.65 12.34 13.62
N VAL A 179 -5.97 12.76 12.40
CA VAL A 179 -7.35 12.87 11.89
C VAL A 179 -8.01 11.50 11.74
N THR A 180 -7.25 10.50 11.26
CA THR A 180 -7.75 9.13 11.06
C THR A 180 -8.17 8.48 12.38
N LEU A 181 -7.32 8.56 13.41
CA LEU A 181 -7.62 8.01 14.73
C LEU A 181 -8.81 8.71 15.39
N HIS A 182 -8.96 10.02 15.18
CA HIS A 182 -10.14 10.75 15.62
C HIS A 182 -11.41 10.27 14.89
N ALA A 183 -11.36 10.17 13.57
CA ALA A 183 -12.49 9.72 12.75
C ALA A 183 -12.94 8.29 13.12
N LEU A 184 -12.00 7.42 13.52
CA LEU A 184 -12.28 6.06 14.02
C LEU A 184 -12.75 6.02 15.48
N GLY A 185 -12.89 7.17 16.16
CA GLY A 185 -13.30 7.26 17.56
C GLY A 185 -12.27 6.73 18.55
N LYS A 186 -10.98 6.69 18.16
CA LYS A 186 -9.87 6.15 18.96
C LYS A 186 -9.19 7.21 19.82
N THR A 187 -9.28 8.47 19.42
CA THR A 187 -8.68 9.61 20.13
C THR A 187 -9.66 10.76 20.28
N GLY A 188 -9.31 11.73 21.12
CA GLY A 188 -9.97 13.04 21.14
C GLY A 188 -9.75 13.81 19.83
N LEU A 189 -10.24 15.06 19.79
CA LEU A 189 -9.96 15.97 18.67
C LEU A 189 -8.44 16.09 18.44
N PRO A 190 -7.97 16.09 17.18
CA PRO A 190 -6.56 16.32 16.88
C PRO A 190 -6.11 17.68 17.42
N THR A 191 -4.98 17.69 18.13
CA THR A 191 -4.32 18.91 18.63
C THR A 191 -2.84 18.97 18.25
N ALA A 192 -2.34 17.93 17.59
CA ALA A 192 -0.99 17.80 17.05
C ALA A 192 -0.97 16.58 16.11
N PRO A 193 -0.03 16.52 15.15
CA PRO A 193 0.18 15.33 14.33
C PRO A 193 0.58 14.12 15.17
N ILE A 194 0.12 12.95 14.75
CA ILE A 194 0.55 11.63 15.23
C ILE A 194 1.25 10.95 14.06
N PHE A 195 2.53 11.27 13.89
CA PHE A 195 3.35 10.64 12.87
C PHE A 195 3.65 9.19 13.24
N VAL A 196 3.43 8.29 12.30
CA VAL A 196 3.81 6.88 12.36
C VAL A 196 4.56 6.48 11.09
N PRO A 197 5.33 5.38 11.10
CA PRO A 197 5.87 4.82 9.87
C PRO A 197 4.77 4.56 8.84
N THR A 198 5.08 4.79 7.58
CA THR A 198 4.18 4.43 6.48
C THR A 198 3.79 2.95 6.60
N PRO A 199 2.49 2.62 6.61
CA PRO A 199 2.05 1.26 6.86
C PRO A 199 2.48 0.30 5.74
N ASN A 200 2.55 -0.98 6.06
CA ASN A 200 2.50 -2.06 5.07
C ASN A 200 1.21 -1.93 4.25
N HIS A 201 1.31 -2.02 2.93
CA HIS A 201 0.16 -1.83 2.05
C HIS A 201 0.28 -2.52 0.69
N ASP A 202 -0.89 -2.65 0.05
CA ASP A 202 -1.07 -3.06 -1.34
C ASP A 202 -1.78 -1.96 -2.13
N HIS A 203 -1.78 -2.09 -3.45
CA HIS A 203 -2.29 -1.09 -4.37
C HIS A 203 -3.28 -1.66 -5.36
N VAL A 204 -4.32 -0.88 -5.64
CA VAL A 204 -5.23 -1.11 -6.76
C VAL A 204 -5.37 0.17 -7.55
N VAL A 205 -5.21 0.08 -8.88
CA VAL A 205 -5.56 1.18 -9.79
C VAL A 205 -6.92 0.93 -10.43
N ASP A 206 -7.54 2.01 -10.90
CA ASP A 206 -8.74 1.92 -11.71
C ASP A 206 -8.55 0.96 -12.89
N ASN A 207 -9.60 0.18 -13.15
CA ASN A 207 -9.63 -0.83 -14.21
C ASN A 207 -9.33 -0.26 -15.61
N SER A 208 -9.76 0.98 -15.87
CA SER A 208 -9.49 1.69 -17.13
C SER A 208 -8.07 2.24 -17.25
N ARG A 209 -7.27 2.16 -16.17
CA ARG A 209 -5.95 2.79 -16.06
C ARG A 209 -4.83 1.79 -15.75
N VAL A 210 -5.01 0.50 -16.04
CA VAL A 210 -3.95 -0.51 -15.88
C VAL A 210 -2.78 -0.35 -16.86
N ASN A 211 -3.00 0.34 -17.98
CA ASN A 211 -1.96 0.74 -18.93
C ASN A 211 -2.03 2.26 -19.09
N THR A 212 -1.25 2.99 -18.32
CA THR A 212 -1.28 4.46 -18.27
C THR A 212 0.13 5.02 -18.28
N THR A 213 0.35 6.03 -19.11
CA THR A 213 1.58 6.83 -19.08
C THR A 213 1.75 7.49 -17.71
N PRO A 214 2.94 7.97 -17.33
CA PRO A 214 3.14 8.61 -16.04
C PRO A 214 2.17 9.78 -15.80
N ILE A 215 1.44 9.72 -14.69
CA ILE A 215 0.54 10.77 -14.20
C ILE A 215 0.66 10.89 -12.69
N TRP A 216 0.08 11.94 -12.11
CA TRP A 216 -0.16 12.04 -10.68
C TRP A 216 -1.41 11.23 -10.31
N TRP A 217 -1.23 10.37 -9.31
CA TRP A 217 -2.30 9.57 -8.71
C TRP A 217 -2.55 10.08 -7.31
N GLU A 218 -3.81 10.39 -7.00
CA GLU A 218 -4.23 10.62 -5.61
C GLU A 218 -4.18 9.29 -4.88
N VAL A 219 -3.45 9.26 -3.77
CA VAL A 219 -3.48 8.13 -2.85
C VAL A 219 -4.82 8.17 -2.11
N ARG A 220 -5.62 7.12 -2.26
CA ARG A 220 -6.87 6.90 -1.54
C ARG A 220 -6.66 5.76 -0.55
N PRO A 221 -6.32 6.05 0.73
CA PRO A 221 -6.16 4.99 1.71
C PRO A 221 -7.47 4.25 1.92
N VAL A 222 -7.41 2.92 1.88
CA VAL A 222 -8.55 2.02 2.11
C VAL A 222 -8.20 1.11 3.26
N LEU A 223 -8.90 1.26 4.38
CA LEU A 223 -8.73 0.39 5.54
C LEU A 223 -9.41 -0.95 5.26
N ILE A 224 -8.64 -2.02 5.13
CA ILE A 224 -9.17 -3.38 4.96
C ILE A 224 -9.36 -4.00 6.33
N LEU A 225 -10.59 -4.36 6.67
CA LEU A 225 -10.96 -4.80 8.02
C LEU A 225 -11.00 -6.32 8.17
N HIS A 226 -11.03 -7.06 7.06
CA HIS A 226 -11.14 -8.52 7.07
C HIS A 226 -10.03 -9.15 6.23
N GLN A 227 -9.40 -10.18 6.79
CA GLN A 227 -8.33 -10.93 6.11
C GLN A 227 -8.78 -11.54 4.78
N SER A 228 -10.05 -11.96 4.64
CA SER A 228 -10.59 -12.54 3.41
C SER A 228 -10.59 -11.56 2.22
N ASP A 229 -10.53 -10.26 2.49
CA ASP A 229 -10.49 -9.21 1.47
C ASP A 229 -9.07 -8.83 1.08
N TRP A 230 -8.07 -9.22 1.87
CA TRP A 230 -6.69 -8.96 1.55
C TRP A 230 -6.27 -9.73 0.29
N PRO A 231 -5.67 -9.06 -0.71
CA PRO A 231 -5.25 -9.73 -1.93
C PRO A 231 -4.13 -10.74 -1.70
N ALA A 232 -4.19 -11.86 -2.42
CA ALA A 232 -3.04 -12.75 -2.52
C ALA A 232 -1.95 -12.10 -3.38
N ALA A 233 -0.67 -12.44 -3.12
CA ALA A 233 0.47 -11.87 -3.82
C ALA A 233 0.42 -12.04 -5.35
N ASP A 234 -0.21 -13.12 -5.83
CA ASP A 234 -0.40 -13.42 -7.26
C ASP A 234 -1.72 -12.88 -7.83
N GLY A 235 -2.51 -12.19 -7.00
CA GLY A 235 -3.82 -11.65 -7.36
C GLY A 235 -4.93 -12.70 -7.48
N SER A 236 -4.72 -13.95 -7.06
CA SER A 236 -5.70 -15.04 -7.22
C SER A 236 -6.93 -14.95 -6.31
N SER A 237 -6.87 -14.15 -5.24
CA SER A 237 -7.95 -13.93 -4.29
C SER A 237 -7.91 -12.54 -3.69
N GLY A 238 -8.94 -12.19 -2.91
CA GLY A 238 -9.09 -10.89 -2.26
C GLY A 238 -9.48 -9.79 -3.23
N ILE A 239 -9.27 -8.54 -2.84
CA ILE A 239 -9.59 -7.37 -3.65
C ILE A 239 -8.42 -7.06 -4.59
N THR A 240 -8.62 -7.27 -5.89
CA THR A 240 -7.59 -7.05 -6.94
C THR A 240 -8.10 -6.18 -8.09
N SER A 241 -9.24 -5.52 -7.88
CA SER A 241 -9.81 -4.55 -8.82
C SER A 241 -10.63 -3.49 -8.08
N SER A 242 -10.74 -2.30 -8.68
CA SER A 242 -11.56 -1.19 -8.16
C SER A 242 -13.01 -1.61 -7.92
N LYS A 243 -13.59 -2.41 -8.82
CA LYS A 243 -14.93 -2.97 -8.60
C LYS A 243 -15.03 -3.83 -7.32
N ALA A 244 -14.05 -4.70 -7.08
CA ALA A 244 -14.07 -5.55 -5.89
C ALA A 244 -13.88 -4.73 -4.61
N MET A 245 -13.18 -3.59 -4.71
CA MET A 245 -13.05 -2.61 -3.64
C MET A 245 -14.39 -1.95 -3.34
N ASP A 246 -15.08 -1.42 -4.37
CA ASP A 246 -16.42 -0.84 -4.23
C ASP A 246 -17.41 -1.82 -3.57
N ASP A 247 -17.37 -3.10 -3.97
CA ASP A 247 -18.22 -4.15 -3.42
C ASP A 247 -17.90 -4.44 -1.93
N ALA A 248 -16.62 -4.33 -1.53
CA ALA A 248 -16.20 -4.51 -0.14
C ALA A 248 -16.61 -3.32 0.74
N GLU A 249 -16.54 -2.10 0.23
CA GLU A 249 -17.01 -0.89 0.92
C GLU A 249 -18.52 -0.89 1.10
N ALA A 250 -19.27 -1.22 0.05
CA ALA A 250 -20.72 -1.35 0.12
C ALA A 250 -21.16 -2.40 1.16
N ALA A 251 -20.30 -3.41 1.42
CA ALA A 251 -20.51 -4.42 2.45
C ALA A 251 -20.00 -4.00 3.85
N GLY A 252 -19.42 -2.80 4.01
CA GLY A 252 -18.86 -2.31 5.28
C GLY A 252 -17.58 -3.03 5.71
N ARG A 253 -16.87 -3.67 4.78
CA ARG A 253 -15.66 -4.46 5.03
C ARG A 253 -14.36 -3.71 4.71
N ALA A 254 -14.50 -2.57 4.04
CA ALA A 254 -13.44 -1.64 3.71
C ALA A 254 -13.92 -0.19 3.97
N ILE A 255 -12.97 0.72 4.19
CA ILE A 255 -13.23 2.16 4.38
C ILE A 255 -12.21 2.96 3.57
N GLU A 256 -12.61 3.54 2.44
CA GLU A 256 -11.84 4.54 1.70
C GLU A 256 -12.00 5.94 2.30
N VAL A 257 -10.88 6.66 2.30
CA VAL A 257 -10.85 8.10 2.55
C VAL A 257 -9.97 8.79 1.52
N GLY A 258 -10.20 10.09 1.33
CA GLY A 258 -9.27 10.93 0.59
C GLY A 258 -7.97 11.18 1.32
N SER A 259 -7.00 11.72 0.61
CA SER A 259 -5.76 12.21 1.22
C SER A 259 -5.17 13.35 0.41
N ASN A 260 -4.20 14.03 1.00
CA ASN A 260 -3.42 15.05 0.31
C ASN A 260 -2.15 14.46 -0.32
N PHE A 261 -2.02 13.15 -0.37
CA PHE A 261 -0.81 12.44 -0.77
C PHE A 261 -0.93 11.96 -2.22
N PHE A 262 0.10 12.23 -3.01
CA PHE A 262 0.14 11.90 -4.44
C PHE A 262 1.43 11.19 -4.82
N LEU A 263 1.30 10.24 -5.74
CA LEU A 263 2.43 9.52 -6.32
C LEU A 263 2.47 9.73 -7.83
N PHE A 264 3.67 9.85 -8.39
CA PHE A 264 3.88 10.02 -9.82
C PHE A 264 4.50 8.77 -10.47
N PHE A 265 3.67 8.01 -11.17
CA PHE A 265 4.10 6.77 -11.83
C PHE A 265 3.25 6.42 -13.05
N SER A 266 3.81 5.57 -13.91
CA SER A 266 3.06 4.86 -14.96
C SER A 266 2.64 3.49 -14.47
N SER A 267 1.51 2.99 -14.96
CA SER A 267 1.04 1.62 -14.75
C SER A 267 1.12 0.83 -16.06
N LYS A 268 1.48 -0.45 -15.96
CA LYS A 268 1.47 -1.37 -17.09
C LYS A 268 0.98 -2.72 -16.64
N LEU A 269 -0.03 -3.24 -17.33
CA LEU A 269 -0.51 -4.59 -17.10
C LEU A 269 0.64 -5.56 -17.37
N ASP A 270 0.90 -6.46 -16.43
CA ASP A 270 1.91 -7.48 -16.65
C ASP A 270 1.43 -8.37 -17.79
N SER A 271 2.25 -8.50 -18.82
CA SER A 271 2.01 -9.49 -19.86
C SER A 271 2.14 -10.86 -19.20
N MET A 272 1.02 -11.45 -18.78
CA MET A 272 0.98 -12.86 -18.48
C MET A 272 1.58 -13.59 -19.68
N SER A 273 2.71 -14.27 -19.49
CA SER A 273 3.16 -15.25 -20.47
C SER A 273 2.00 -16.23 -20.68
N GLY A 274 1.51 -16.27 -21.92
CA GLY A 274 0.18 -16.76 -22.26
C GLY A 274 -0.26 -18.03 -21.55
N MET A 275 -1.40 -17.94 -20.86
CA MET A 275 -2.31 -19.08 -20.78
C MET A 275 -3.06 -19.12 -22.11
N THR A 276 -2.42 -19.70 -23.13
CA THR A 276 -3.15 -20.15 -24.31
C THR A 276 -4.07 -21.29 -23.87
N SER A 277 -5.36 -20.99 -23.75
CA SER A 277 -6.39 -22.02 -23.73
C SER A 277 -6.23 -22.88 -24.98
N LYS A 278 -5.85 -24.14 -24.79
CA LYS A 278 -6.15 -25.21 -25.73
C LYS A 278 -7.53 -25.76 -25.42
#